data_AF-A0A7L2KXG1-F1
#
_entry.id   AF-A0A7L2KXG1-F1
#
_cell.length_a   1.000
_cell.length_b   1.000
_cell.length_c   1.000
_cell.angle_alpha   90.00
_cell.angle_beta   90.00
_cell.angle_gamma   90.00
#
_symmetry.space_group_name_H-M   'P 1'
#
loop_
_entity.id
_entity.type
_entity.pdbx_description
1 polymer ?
#
loop_
_entity_poly.entity_id
_entity_poly.type
_entity_poly.pdbx_seq_one_letter_code
_entity_poly.pdbx_strand_id
1 'polypeptide(L)'
;EDLGVRHRLWVYSGRRGVHCWVCDDAVRKWSPALRAAAVEYLSLVKVGAVGGRNTLISPEPVGGGFRGVWAAPHPVGGGPAQHREALQAEFPKKKDSVQRWELLRTRMDRTRTGTRGAAQGPCYCDWEVMLQFCFPRLDINVSKGLGHLLKSPFSVHPKTG
;
A
#
# COMPACT_ATOMS: atom_id res chain seq x y z
N GLU A 1 -6.75 3.24 14.80
CA GLU A 1 -7.73 4.30 15.12
C GLU A 1 -8.97 4.11 14.26
N ASP A 2 -8.82 4.04 12.94
CA ASP A 2 -9.92 3.86 11.97
C ASP A 2 -10.87 2.69 12.24
N LEU A 3 -10.34 1.51 12.58
CA LEU A 3 -11.15 0.32 12.87
C LEU A 3 -11.57 0.19 14.34
N GLY A 4 -11.19 1.15 15.21
CA GLY A 4 -11.52 1.10 16.65
C GLY A 4 -10.92 -0.07 17.45
N VAL A 5 -10.06 -0.90 16.84
CA VAL A 5 -9.42 -2.04 17.51
C VAL A 5 -8.46 -1.57 18.60
N ARG A 6 -8.38 -2.30 19.73
CA ARG A 6 -7.55 -1.93 20.88
C ARG A 6 -6.51 -2.99 21.22
N HIS A 7 -6.88 -4.25 21.16
CA HIS A 7 -6.03 -5.36 21.63
C HIS A 7 -5.29 -5.99 20.46
N ARG A 8 -4.08 -5.49 20.19
CA ARG A 8 -3.21 -5.96 19.09
C ARG A 8 -1.93 -6.57 19.65
N LEU A 9 -1.60 -7.78 19.20
CA LEU A 9 -0.35 -8.46 19.52
C LEU A 9 0.41 -8.75 18.21
N TRP A 10 1.55 -8.09 18.03
CA TRP A 10 2.46 -8.36 16.92
C TRP A 10 3.51 -9.38 17.34
N VAL A 11 3.72 -10.41 16.53
CA VAL A 11 4.60 -11.53 16.84
C VAL A 11 5.53 -11.78 15.65
N TYR A 12 6.84 -11.89 15.92
CA TYR A 12 7.80 -12.33 14.91
C TYR A 12 7.48 -13.76 14.44
N SER A 13 7.48 -14.00 13.12
CA SER A 13 7.14 -15.31 12.54
C SER A 13 8.19 -16.40 12.81
N GLY A 14 9.36 -15.99 13.31
CA GLY A 14 10.54 -16.82 13.50
C GLY A 14 11.50 -16.80 12.31
N ARG A 15 11.17 -16.11 11.19
CA ARG A 15 12.07 -16.05 10.02
C ARG A 15 12.21 -14.68 9.35
N ARG A 16 11.17 -14.20 8.66
CA ARG A 16 11.26 -13.01 7.79
C ARG A 16 9.96 -12.20 7.74
N GLY A 17 9.12 -12.34 8.75
CA GLY A 17 7.82 -11.67 8.76
C GLY A 17 7.29 -11.52 10.18
N VAL A 18 6.13 -10.90 10.27
CA VAL A 18 5.39 -10.66 11.50
C VAL A 18 3.94 -11.06 11.31
N HIS A 19 3.31 -11.53 12.37
CA HIS A 19 1.87 -11.76 12.43
C HIS A 19 1.24 -10.76 13.38
N CYS A 20 0.01 -10.33 13.10
CA CYS A 20 -0.79 -9.51 14.01
C CYS A 20 -2.01 -10.31 14.47
N TRP A 21 -2.17 -10.42 15.78
CA TRP A 21 -3.37 -10.97 16.42
C TRP A 21 -4.20 -9.80 16.94
N VAL A 22 -5.44 -9.69 16.47
CA VAL A 22 -6.42 -8.72 16.98
C VAL A 22 -7.41 -9.46 17.88
N CYS A 23 -7.40 -9.14 19.17
CA CYS A 23 -8.04 -9.94 20.22
C CYS A 23 -9.30 -9.30 20.80
N ASP A 24 -9.73 -8.14 20.29
CA ASP A 24 -10.97 -7.49 20.72
C ASP A 24 -12.18 -8.42 20.59
N ASP A 25 -13.04 -8.48 21.60
CA ASP A 25 -14.21 -9.38 21.66
C ASP A 25 -15.13 -9.24 20.45
N ALA A 26 -15.34 -8.00 20.00
CA ALA A 26 -16.13 -7.71 18.81
C ALA A 26 -15.45 -8.26 17.53
N VAL A 27 -14.14 -8.08 17.40
CA VAL A 27 -13.36 -8.52 16.22
C VAL A 27 -13.30 -10.03 16.15
N ARG A 28 -13.17 -10.73 17.28
CA ARG A 28 -13.21 -12.20 17.33
C ARG A 28 -14.51 -12.76 16.73
N LYS A 29 -15.61 -12.01 16.80
CA LYS A 29 -16.93 -12.37 16.28
C LYS A 29 -17.20 -11.88 14.85
N TRP A 30 -16.26 -11.18 14.20
CA TRP A 30 -16.45 -10.71 12.83
C TRP A 30 -16.66 -11.85 11.84
N SER A 31 -17.62 -11.65 10.94
CA SER A 31 -17.88 -12.55 9.82
C SER A 31 -16.71 -12.54 8.81
N PRO A 32 -16.58 -13.58 7.96
CA PRO A 32 -15.60 -13.58 6.88
C PRO A 32 -15.68 -12.35 5.96
N ALA A 33 -16.89 -11.82 5.72
CA ALA A 33 -17.10 -10.62 4.92
C ALA A 33 -16.52 -9.36 5.58
N LEU A 34 -16.75 -9.17 6.89
CA LEU A 34 -16.17 -8.05 7.63
C LEU A 34 -14.64 -8.13 7.70
N ARG A 35 -14.10 -9.35 7.84
CA ARG A 35 -12.65 -9.58 7.81
C ARG A 35 -12.06 -9.24 6.44
N ALA A 36 -12.71 -9.66 5.36
CA ALA A 36 -12.29 -9.31 4.01
C ALA A 36 -12.33 -7.79 3.78
N ALA A 37 -13.43 -7.13 4.17
CA ALA A 37 -13.58 -5.68 4.06
C ALA A 37 -12.48 -4.92 4.85
N ALA A 38 -12.11 -5.41 6.04
CA ALA A 38 -11.02 -4.82 6.81
C ALA A 38 -9.66 -4.97 6.10
N VAL A 39 -9.39 -6.13 5.49
CA VAL A 39 -8.16 -6.33 4.69
C VAL A 39 -8.15 -5.44 3.46
N GLU A 40 -9.27 -5.35 2.75
CA GLU A 40 -9.43 -4.49 1.57
C GLU A 40 -9.20 -3.02 1.93
N TYR A 41 -9.79 -2.55 3.03
CA TYR A 41 -9.58 -1.21 3.57
C TYR A 41 -8.09 -0.91 3.86
N LEU A 42 -7.37 -1.89 4.40
CA LEU A 42 -5.96 -1.75 4.75
C LEU A 42 -5.00 -2.01 3.57
N SER A 43 -5.50 -2.48 2.42
CA SER A 43 -4.66 -2.88 1.28
C SER A 43 -4.62 -1.79 0.22
N LEU A 44 -3.47 -1.13 0.04
CA LEU A 44 -3.27 -0.17 -1.05
C LEU A 44 -2.55 -0.78 -2.27
N VAL A 45 -1.90 -1.93 -2.07
CA VAL A 45 -1.13 -2.62 -3.12
C VAL A 45 -1.69 -4.02 -3.31
N LYS A 46 -2.20 -4.33 -4.50
CA LYS A 46 -2.57 -5.71 -4.86
C LYS A 46 -1.30 -6.53 -5.13
N VAL A 47 -1.24 -7.71 -4.50
CA VAL A 47 -0.22 -8.72 -4.78
C VAL A 47 -0.68 -9.56 -5.97
N GLY A 48 0.11 -9.58 -7.06
CA GLY A 48 -0.02 -10.60 -8.09
C GLY A 48 -0.92 -10.30 -9.30
N ALA A 49 -0.93 -9.07 -9.85
CA ALA A 49 -1.53 -8.90 -11.17
C ALA A 49 -0.72 -9.66 -12.25
N VAL A 50 -1.44 -10.27 -13.19
CA VAL A 50 -0.87 -11.01 -14.33
C VAL A 50 0.11 -10.11 -15.10
N GLY A 51 1.36 -10.52 -15.24
CA GLY A 51 2.41 -9.77 -15.95
C GLY A 51 3.51 -9.13 -15.08
N GLY A 52 3.59 -9.48 -13.79
CA GLY A 52 4.71 -9.07 -12.92
C GLY A 52 4.67 -7.60 -12.45
N ARG A 53 3.57 -6.90 -12.71
CA ARG A 53 3.33 -5.54 -12.20
C ARG A 53 2.30 -5.61 -11.10
N ASN A 54 2.66 -5.21 -9.89
CA ASN A 54 1.69 -4.96 -8.84
C ASN A 54 0.93 -3.66 -9.18
N THR A 55 -0.38 -3.65 -8.94
CA THR A 55 -1.24 -2.50 -9.18
C THR A 55 -1.64 -1.87 -7.85
N LEU A 56 -1.69 -0.55 -7.82
CA LEU A 56 -2.31 0.17 -6.73
C LEU A 56 -3.82 0.01 -6.84
N ILE A 57 -4.47 -0.23 -5.71
CA ILE A 57 -5.93 -0.23 -5.67
C ILE A 57 -6.36 1.23 -5.64
N SER A 58 -6.98 1.69 -6.72
CA SER A 58 -7.76 2.92 -6.67
C SER A 58 -8.91 2.71 -5.68
N PRO A 59 -9.04 3.50 -4.60
CA PRO A 59 -10.25 3.48 -3.82
C PRO A 59 -11.36 4.05 -4.71
N GLU A 60 -12.28 3.20 -5.17
CA GLU A 60 -13.58 3.69 -5.64
C GLU A 60 -14.27 4.40 -4.47
N PRO A 61 -15.03 5.48 -4.71
CA PRO A 61 -15.79 6.12 -3.65
C PRO A 61 -16.92 5.19 -3.22
N VAL A 62 -16.64 4.29 -2.28
CA VAL A 62 -17.69 3.61 -1.53
C VAL A 62 -18.36 4.69 -0.69
N GLY A 63 -19.58 5.06 -1.08
CA GLY A 63 -20.35 6.13 -0.46
C GLY A 63 -20.37 6.00 1.05
N GLY A 64 -19.59 6.85 1.73
CA GLY A 64 -19.45 6.79 3.18
C GLY A 64 -18.09 7.27 3.66
N GLY A 65 -17.90 8.59 3.70
CA GLY A 65 -17.16 9.29 4.77
C GLY A 65 -15.70 8.97 5.11
N PHE A 66 -15.01 8.02 4.46
CA PHE A 66 -13.65 7.67 4.85
C PHE A 66 -12.59 8.47 4.09
N ARG A 67 -12.38 9.71 4.53
CA ARG A 67 -11.16 10.50 4.25
C ARG A 67 -10.06 10.07 5.23
N GLY A 68 -9.58 8.82 5.10
CA GLY A 68 -8.39 8.35 5.81
C GLY A 68 -7.13 9.01 5.25
N VAL A 69 -6.10 9.15 6.10
CA VAL A 69 -4.78 9.82 6.02
C VAL A 69 -4.08 9.88 4.65
N TRP A 70 -4.48 9.06 3.67
CA TRP A 70 -3.87 8.96 2.34
C TRP A 70 -4.91 9.08 1.21
N ALA A 71 -5.78 10.07 1.30
CA ALA A 71 -6.60 10.49 0.16
C ALA A 71 -5.68 11.09 -0.93
N ALA A 72 -4.87 10.25 -1.58
CA ALA A 72 -4.30 10.58 -2.88
C ALA A 72 -5.50 10.85 -3.79
N PRO A 73 -5.65 12.07 -4.32
CA PRO A 73 -6.79 12.39 -5.16
C PRO A 73 -6.78 11.47 -6.37
N HIS A 74 -7.98 11.09 -6.81
CA HIS A 74 -8.18 10.21 -7.96
C HIS A 74 -7.27 10.62 -9.14
N PRO A 75 -6.58 9.67 -9.79
CA PRO A 75 -5.74 9.94 -10.94
C PRO A 75 -6.63 10.17 -12.16
N VAL A 76 -7.24 11.34 -12.25
CA VAL A 76 -7.89 11.83 -13.46
C VAL A 76 -6.96 12.85 -14.11
N GLY A 77 -5.78 12.39 -14.54
CA GLY A 77 -4.84 13.22 -15.31
C GLY A 77 -3.38 12.81 -15.16
N GLY A 78 -2.65 12.84 -16.29
CA GLY A 78 -1.19 12.73 -16.33
C GLY A 78 -0.60 11.37 -15.93
N GLY A 79 -0.81 10.34 -16.74
CA GLY A 79 -0.30 9.00 -16.45
C GLY A 79 1.24 8.92 -16.41
N PRO A 80 1.84 7.99 -15.65
CA PRO A 80 3.29 7.89 -15.46
C PRO A 80 4.09 7.69 -16.76
N ALA A 81 3.44 7.19 -17.82
CA ALA A 81 4.05 7.00 -19.13
C ALA A 81 4.63 8.29 -19.72
N GLN A 82 3.99 9.44 -19.49
CA GLN A 82 4.41 10.73 -20.08
C GLN A 82 5.75 11.24 -19.51
N HIS A 83 6.11 10.82 -18.31
CA HIS A 83 7.36 11.24 -17.66
C HIS A 83 8.50 10.26 -17.90
N ARG A 84 8.21 9.06 -18.43
CA ARG A 84 9.16 7.96 -18.54
C ARG A 84 10.38 8.31 -19.38
N GLU A 85 10.18 8.82 -20.59
CA GLU A 85 11.27 9.13 -21.51
C GLU A 85 12.20 10.21 -20.96
N ALA A 86 11.63 11.31 -20.46
CA ALA A 86 12.42 12.39 -19.86
C ALA A 86 13.21 11.93 -18.63
N LEU A 87 12.60 11.13 -17.75
CA LEU A 87 13.31 10.55 -16.60
C LEU A 87 14.40 9.57 -17.03
N GLN A 88 14.17 8.74 -18.06
CA GLN A 88 15.17 7.82 -18.61
C GLN A 88 16.38 8.54 -19.19
N ALA A 89 16.18 9.69 -19.84
CA ALA A 89 17.26 10.51 -20.37
C ALA A 89 18.08 11.23 -19.27
N GLU A 90 17.44 11.57 -18.14
CA GLU A 90 18.08 12.36 -17.07
C GLU A 90 18.69 11.49 -15.95
N PHE A 91 18.13 10.32 -15.65
CA PHE A 91 18.61 9.44 -14.57
C PHE A 91 20.07 9.00 -14.70
N PRO A 92 20.60 8.65 -15.89
CA PRO A 92 22.02 8.32 -16.07
C PRO A 92 22.96 9.49 -15.73
N LYS A 93 22.46 10.74 -15.79
CA LYS A 93 23.23 11.95 -15.48
C LYS A 93 23.32 12.23 -13.98
N LYS A 94 22.63 11.45 -13.14
CA LYS A 94 22.61 11.61 -11.68
C LYS A 94 23.54 10.62 -11.01
N LYS A 95 24.25 11.07 -9.97
CA LYS A 95 25.30 10.30 -9.30
C LYS A 95 24.77 9.04 -8.60
N ASP A 96 23.66 9.17 -7.90
CA ASP A 96 23.13 8.12 -7.02
C ASP A 96 21.59 8.06 -7.07
N SER A 97 20.99 7.19 -6.27
CA SER A 97 19.53 7.03 -6.19
C SER A 97 18.85 8.22 -5.50
N VAL A 98 19.53 8.91 -4.57
CA VAL A 98 19.00 10.07 -3.85
C VAL A 98 18.75 11.21 -4.83
N GLN A 99 19.73 11.53 -5.67
CA GLN A 99 19.57 12.56 -6.70
C GLN A 99 18.52 12.22 -7.75
N ARG A 100 18.38 10.94 -8.12
CA ARG A 100 17.32 10.47 -9.03
C ARG A 100 15.93 10.62 -8.41
N TRP A 101 15.81 10.30 -7.12
CA TRP A 101 14.58 10.44 -6.35
C TRP A 101 14.16 11.91 -6.22
N GLU A 102 15.10 12.80 -5.89
CA GLU A 102 14.84 14.23 -5.82
C GLU A 102 14.37 14.81 -7.17
N LEU A 103 14.98 14.38 -8.28
CA LEU A 103 14.54 14.77 -9.62
C LEU A 103 13.10 14.33 -9.89
N LEU A 104 12.78 13.06 -9.60
CA LEU A 104 11.42 12.52 -9.76
C LEU A 104 10.41 13.30 -8.92
N ARG A 105 10.67 13.43 -7.62
CA ARG A 105 9.79 14.12 -6.68
C ARG A 105 9.55 15.56 -7.11
N THR A 106 10.62 16.29 -7.43
CA THR A 106 10.53 17.69 -7.88
C THR A 106 9.70 17.82 -9.15
N ARG A 107 9.83 16.88 -10.09
CA ARG A 107 9.02 16.88 -11.31
C ARG A 107 7.54 16.62 -11.00
N MET A 108 7.22 15.68 -10.11
CA MET A 108 5.84 15.40 -9.70
C MET A 108 5.24 16.55 -8.92
N ASP A 109 5.98 17.17 -7.99
CA ASP A 109 5.57 18.38 -7.27
C ASP A 109 5.14 19.48 -8.23
N ARG A 110 5.90 19.72 -9.30
CA ARG A 110 5.56 20.72 -10.33
C ARG A 110 4.26 20.41 -11.06
N THR A 111 3.96 19.14 -11.34
CA THR A 111 2.65 18.76 -11.92
C THR A 111 1.49 19.00 -10.94
N ARG A 112 1.76 18.93 -9.63
CA ARG A 112 0.76 19.11 -8.57
C ARG A 112 0.50 20.59 -8.26
N THR A 113 1.52 21.44 -8.37
CA THR A 113 1.44 22.88 -8.08
C THR A 113 1.27 23.76 -9.33
N GLY A 114 1.31 23.18 -10.53
CA GLY A 114 1.19 23.92 -11.79
C GLY A 114 -0.17 24.59 -11.98
N THR A 115 -0.21 25.65 -12.79
CA THR A 115 -1.42 26.42 -13.10
C THR A 115 -2.50 25.54 -13.76
N ARG A 116 -3.75 25.65 -13.30
CA ARG A 116 -4.93 25.03 -13.92
C ARG A 116 -5.03 25.47 -15.38
N GLY A 117 -4.59 24.63 -16.31
CA GLY A 117 -4.50 24.96 -17.74
C GLY A 117 -3.47 24.14 -18.52
N ALA A 118 -2.53 23.47 -17.83
CA ALA A 118 -1.71 22.43 -18.49
C ALA A 118 -2.62 21.28 -18.95
N ALA A 119 -2.47 20.84 -20.20
CA ALA A 119 -3.26 19.76 -20.82
C ALA A 119 -3.18 18.41 -20.08
N GLN A 120 -2.29 18.29 -19.10
CA GLN A 120 -2.05 17.09 -18.30
C GLN A 120 -2.24 17.45 -16.81
N GLY A 121 -3.15 16.72 -16.15
CA GLY A 121 -3.43 16.89 -14.72
C GLY A 121 -2.28 16.47 -13.79
N PRO A 122 -2.48 16.57 -12.47
CA PRO A 122 -1.45 16.28 -11.47
C PRO A 122 -1.04 14.79 -11.50
N CYS A 123 0.26 14.53 -11.42
CA CYS A 123 0.81 13.18 -11.36
C CYS A 123 1.30 12.85 -9.93
N TYR A 124 0.99 11.64 -9.46
CA TYR A 124 1.32 11.13 -8.13
C TYR A 124 2.26 9.91 -8.18
N CYS A 125 2.97 9.69 -9.28
CA CYS A 125 3.73 8.45 -9.47
C CYS A 125 4.91 8.29 -8.50
N ASP A 126 5.38 9.37 -7.88
CA ASP A 126 6.31 9.34 -6.76
C ASP A 126 5.68 8.66 -5.54
N TRP A 127 4.43 9.00 -5.19
CA TRP A 127 3.69 8.32 -4.13
C TRP A 127 3.39 6.87 -4.50
N GLU A 128 3.05 6.60 -5.76
CA GLU A 128 2.82 5.24 -6.24
C GLU A 128 4.05 4.36 -6.06
N VAL A 129 5.24 4.87 -6.39
CA VAL A 129 6.51 4.18 -6.14
C VAL A 129 6.72 3.96 -4.65
N MET A 130 6.49 4.97 -3.80
CA MET A 130 6.63 4.80 -2.34
C MET A 130 5.70 3.70 -1.81
N LEU A 131 4.42 3.73 -2.18
CA LEU A 131 3.45 2.73 -1.74
C LEU A 131 3.83 1.34 -2.25
N GLN A 132 4.22 1.24 -3.51
CA GLN A 132 4.59 -0.02 -4.13
C GLN A 132 5.79 -0.70 -3.44
N PHE A 133 6.79 0.07 -3.01
CA PHE A 133 8.00 -0.46 -2.39
C PHE A 133 7.92 -0.59 -0.87
N CYS A 134 7.16 0.29 -0.21
CA CYS A 134 7.20 0.43 1.25
C CYS A 134 5.89 0.06 1.95
N PHE A 135 4.75 0.02 1.25
CA PHE A 135 3.47 -0.26 1.89
C PHE A 135 3.31 -1.75 2.22
N PRO A 136 2.76 -2.11 3.40
CA PRO A 136 2.57 -3.50 3.80
C PRO A 136 1.70 -4.28 2.80
N ARG A 137 2.10 -5.52 2.53
CA ARG A 137 1.32 -6.47 1.74
C ARG A 137 0.60 -7.41 2.68
N LEU A 138 -0.73 -7.39 2.65
CA LEU A 138 -1.55 -8.24 3.49
C LEU A 138 -1.98 -9.50 2.73
N ASP A 139 -1.85 -10.66 3.38
CA ASP A 139 -2.40 -11.90 2.86
C ASP A 139 -3.88 -12.03 3.27
N ILE A 140 -4.77 -11.79 2.31
CA ILE A 140 -6.22 -11.86 2.53
C ILE A 140 -6.69 -13.26 2.89
N ASN A 141 -6.02 -14.31 2.40
CA ASN A 141 -6.46 -15.68 2.62
C ASN A 141 -6.19 -16.14 4.06
N VAL A 142 -5.15 -15.60 4.69
CA VAL A 142 -4.83 -15.80 6.12
C VAL A 142 -5.82 -15.06 7.02
N SER A 143 -6.43 -13.97 6.53
CA SER A 143 -7.23 -13.05 7.35
C SER A 143 -8.74 -13.28 7.26
N LYS A 144 -9.26 -13.71 6.10
CA LYS A 144 -10.71 -13.82 5.85
C LYS A 144 -11.37 -15.04 6.50
N GLY A 145 -10.64 -16.16 6.61
CA GLY A 145 -11.18 -17.44 7.06
C GLY A 145 -11.09 -17.62 8.58
N LEU A 146 -12.18 -18.07 9.21
CA LEU A 146 -12.19 -18.36 10.65
C LEU A 146 -11.42 -19.64 11.03
N GLY A 147 -11.27 -20.59 10.09
CA GLY A 147 -10.55 -21.85 10.30
C GLY A 147 -9.06 -21.80 9.96
N HIS A 148 -8.51 -20.62 9.64
CA HIS A 148 -7.11 -20.51 9.28
C HIS A 148 -6.21 -20.71 10.52
N LEU A 149 -5.32 -21.70 10.47
CA LEU A 149 -4.37 -21.96 11.54
C LEU A 149 -3.14 -21.07 11.40
N LEU A 150 -2.80 -20.36 12.48
CA LEU A 150 -1.62 -19.52 12.56
C LEU A 150 -0.67 -20.06 13.62
N LYS A 151 0.64 -19.93 13.38
CA LYS A 151 1.66 -20.31 14.36
C LYS A 151 1.41 -19.59 15.70
N SER A 152 1.40 -20.34 16.80
CA SER A 152 1.27 -19.78 18.15
C SER A 152 2.39 -18.78 18.45
N PRO A 153 2.10 -17.70 19.19
CA PRO A 153 3.15 -16.91 19.85
C PRO A 153 4.09 -17.82 20.65
N PHE A 154 5.37 -17.45 20.70
CA PHE A 154 6.45 -18.16 21.39
C PHE A 154 6.85 -19.54 20.84
N SER A 155 6.23 -20.01 19.75
CA SER A 155 6.72 -21.22 19.07
C SER A 155 8.07 -20.98 18.39
N VAL A 156 9.01 -21.89 18.62
CA VAL A 156 10.34 -21.94 17.99
C VAL A 156 10.19 -22.28 16.51
N HIS A 157 10.88 -21.56 15.61
CA HIS A 157 10.87 -21.88 14.19
C HIS A 157 11.93 -22.95 13.90
N PRO A 158 11.57 -24.11 13.32
CA PRO A 158 12.45 -25.28 13.28
C PRO A 158 13.77 -25.07 12.52
N LYS A 159 13.84 -24.08 11.62
CA LYS A 159 15.05 -23.78 10.83
C LYS A 159 15.90 -22.63 11.35
N THR A 160 15.41 -21.88 12.34
CA THR A 160 16.03 -20.62 12.79
C THR A 160 16.12 -20.49 14.31
N GLY A 161 15.59 -21.47 15.05
CA GLY A 161 15.49 -21.41 16.51
C GLY A 161 14.34 -20.52 16.96
#